data_AF-J0LBS8-F1
#
_entry.id   AF-J0LBS8-F1
#
_cell.length_a   1.000
_cell.length_b   1.000
_cell.length_c   1.000
_cell.angle_alpha   90.00
_cell.angle_beta   90.00
_cell.angle_gamma   90.00
#
_symmetry.space_group_name_H-M   'P 1'
#
loop_
_entity.id
_entity.type
_entity.pdbx_description
1 polymer ?
#
loop_
_entity_poly.entity_id
_entity_poly.type
_entity_poly.pdbx_seq_one_letter_code
_entity_poly.pdbx_strand_id
1 'polypeptide(L)'
;SKRNLVICINGTSNQFGIKNTNVVELYSRLIKDENQLTFYNSGIGTYAKPSWRSLSYFQQVVANKVDLAFALRFEDIMLSAYAWLVDNYQEGDRIFML
;
A
#
# COMPACT_ATOMS: atom_id res chain seq x y z
N SER A 1 6.17 -21.50 18.76
CA SER A 1 5.47 -21.77 17.48
C SER A 1 5.93 -20.72 16.48
N LYS A 2 6.18 -21.06 15.21
CA LYS A 2 6.57 -20.05 14.19
C LYS A 2 5.30 -19.54 13.51
N ARG A 3 4.97 -18.26 13.67
CA ARG A 3 3.80 -17.64 13.02
C ARG A 3 4.22 -16.98 11.70
N ASN A 4 3.24 -16.72 10.85
CA ASN A 4 3.41 -15.98 9.60
C ASN A 4 2.87 -14.56 9.80
N LEU A 5 3.68 -13.54 9.49
CA LEU A 5 3.26 -12.16 9.42
C LEU A 5 3.22 -11.77 7.94
N VAL A 6 2.03 -11.48 7.41
CA VAL A 6 1.83 -11.16 5.99
C VAL A 6 1.45 -9.70 5.86
N ILE A 7 2.33 -8.92 5.22
CA ILE A 7 2.15 -7.49 4.96
C ILE A 7 1.79 -7.33 3.48
N CYS A 8 0.62 -6.77 3.21
CA CYS A 8 0.14 -6.48 1.86
C CYS A 8 0.01 -4.96 1.68
N ILE A 9 0.84 -4.38 0.82
CA ILE A 9 0.83 -2.94 0.50
C ILE A 9 0.45 -2.80 -0.96
N ASN A 10 -0.79 -2.37 -1.19
CA ASN A 10 -1.28 -2.18 -2.55
C ASN A 10 -0.83 -0.82 -3.10
N GLY A 11 -0.26 -0.79 -4.31
CA GLY A 11 0.23 0.44 -4.95
C GLY A 11 -0.88 1.31 -5.57
N THR A 12 -0.62 2.62 -5.66
CA THR A 12 -1.50 3.62 -6.30
C THR A 12 -1.60 3.49 -7.83
N SER A 13 -0.68 2.76 -8.48
CA SER A 13 -0.64 2.62 -9.95
C SER A 13 -1.90 1.98 -10.55
N ASN A 14 -2.75 1.36 -9.73
CA ASN A 14 -4.00 0.76 -10.19
C ASN A 14 -5.18 1.72 -10.31
N GLN A 15 -5.00 3.03 -10.07
CA GLN A 15 -6.02 4.04 -10.29
C GLN A 15 -6.48 4.16 -11.76
N PHE A 16 -5.75 3.57 -12.71
CA PHE A 16 -6.08 3.59 -14.14
C PHE A 16 -6.84 2.34 -14.62
N GLY A 17 -7.15 1.37 -13.75
CA GLY A 17 -7.87 0.16 -14.12
C GLY A 17 -9.00 -0.18 -13.16
N ILE A 18 -10.19 -0.49 -13.67
CA ILE A 18 -11.38 -0.98 -12.95
C ILE A 18 -11.17 -2.41 -12.41
N LYS A 19 -9.93 -2.80 -12.11
CA LYS A 19 -9.57 -4.15 -11.69
C LYS A 19 -9.06 -4.12 -10.26
N ASN A 20 -9.71 -4.93 -9.42
CA ASN A 20 -9.14 -5.36 -8.15
C ASN A 20 -7.70 -5.82 -8.41
N THR A 21 -6.74 -5.18 -7.74
CA THR A 21 -5.34 -5.61 -7.78
C THR A 21 -5.25 -7.04 -7.29
N ASN A 22 -4.40 -7.86 -7.90
CA ASN A 22 -4.15 -9.24 -7.46
C ASN A 22 -3.85 -9.33 -5.94
N VAL A 23 -3.28 -8.26 -5.35
CA VAL A 23 -3.00 -8.13 -3.91
C VAL A 23 -4.27 -8.10 -3.04
N VAL A 24 -5.33 -7.42 -3.47
CA VAL A 24 -6.62 -7.37 -2.75
C VAL A 24 -7.28 -8.75 -2.75
N GLU A 25 -7.27 -9.40 -3.92
CA GLU A 25 -7.83 -10.73 -4.06
C GLU A 25 -7.02 -11.79 -3.32
N LEU A 26 -5.69 -11.67 -3.29
CA LEU A 26 -4.83 -12.53 -2.50
C LEU A 26 -5.09 -12.32 -1.00
N TYR A 27 -5.12 -11.06 -0.54
CA TYR A 27 -5.36 -10.71 0.87
C TYR A 27 -6.73 -11.18 1.37
N SER A 28 -7.77 -11.08 0.53
CA SER A 28 -9.12 -11.54 0.90
C SER A 28 -9.17 -13.06 1.13
N ARG A 29 -8.28 -13.82 0.47
CA ARG A 29 -8.16 -15.27 0.59
C ARG A 29 -7.19 -15.73 1.69
N LEU A 30 -6.44 -14.82 2.32
CA LEU A 30 -5.56 -15.19 3.44
C LEU A 30 -6.38 -15.61 4.66
N ILE A 31 -6.01 -16.75 5.23
CA ILE A 31 -6.48 -17.21 6.55
C ILE A 31 -5.95 -16.23 7.61
N LYS A 32 -6.81 -15.83 8.54
CA LYS A 32 -6.49 -14.88 9.61
C LYS A 32 -6.74 -15.58 10.93
N ASP A 33 -5.68 -16.00 11.58
CA ASP A 33 -5.72 -16.74 12.84
C ASP A 33 -4.48 -16.43 13.69
N GLU A 34 -4.36 -17.08 14.85
CA GLU A 34 -3.25 -16.88 15.78
C GLU A 34 -1.88 -17.28 15.22
N ASN A 35 -1.84 -18.08 14.15
CA ASN A 35 -0.63 -18.50 13.45
C ASN A 35 -0.34 -17.65 12.19
N GLN A 36 -1.28 -16.83 11.73
CA GLN A 36 -1.14 -15.97 10.56
C GLN A 36 -1.75 -14.59 10.78
N LEU A 37 -0.89 -13.65 11.17
CA LEU A 37 -1.20 -12.24 11.37
C LEU A 37 -1.04 -11.49 10.05
N THR A 38 -1.96 -10.58 9.73
CA THR A 38 -1.98 -9.90 8.44
C THR A 38 -2.12 -8.39 8.59
N PHE A 39 -1.30 -7.62 7.87
CA PHE A 39 -1.40 -6.17 7.72
C PHE A 39 -1.77 -5.83 6.27
N TYR A 40 -2.74 -4.94 6.07
CA TYR A 40 -3.12 -4.48 4.73
C TYR A 40 -3.25 -2.97 4.66
N ASN A 41 -2.60 -2.38 3.65
CA ASN A 41 -2.79 -1.00 3.27
C ASN A 41 -3.20 -0.91 1.79
N SER A 42 -4.28 -0.19 1.51
CA SER A 42 -4.82 -0.07 0.15
C SER A 42 -4.00 0.83 -0.78
N GLY A 43 -3.13 1.68 -0.22
CA GLY A 43 -2.37 2.71 -0.94
C GLY A 43 -3.19 3.76 -1.68
N ILE A 44 -4.52 3.62 -1.78
CA ILE A 44 -5.39 4.52 -2.56
C ILE A 44 -5.80 5.71 -1.69
N GLY A 45 -5.33 6.89 -2.08
CA GLY A 45 -5.85 8.19 -1.65
C GLY A 45 -6.45 8.94 -2.83
N THR A 46 -7.53 9.69 -2.59
CA THR A 46 -8.35 10.48 -3.52
C THR A 46 -7.53 11.47 -4.36
N TYR A 47 -7.12 11.08 -5.57
CA TYR A 47 -6.64 12.04 -6.55
C TYR A 47 -7.84 12.68 -7.25
N ALA A 48 -8.06 13.96 -6.97
CA ALA A 48 -9.06 14.76 -7.66
C ALA A 48 -8.70 14.83 -9.17
N LYS A 49 -9.69 14.55 -10.03
CA LYS A 49 -9.54 14.61 -11.48
C LYS A 49 -9.12 16.03 -11.89
N PRO A 50 -7.96 16.22 -12.55
CA PRO A 50 -7.59 17.53 -13.07
C PRO A 50 -8.53 17.91 -14.23
N SER A 51 -9.16 19.08 -14.15
CA SER A 51 -9.89 19.66 -15.27
C SER A 51 -8.95 20.42 -16.20
N TRP A 52 -9.25 20.38 -17.50
CA TRP A 52 -8.34 20.74 -18.58
C TRP A 52 -8.14 22.26 -18.72
N ARG A 53 -6.88 22.72 -18.84
CA ARG A 53 -6.37 23.75 -19.78
C ARG A 53 -4.86 24.03 -19.49
N SER A 54 -4.05 24.12 -20.56
CA SER A 54 -2.56 24.20 -20.59
C SER A 54 -1.84 22.86 -20.37
N LEU A 55 -1.41 22.18 -21.44
CA LEU A 55 -1.11 20.75 -21.39
C LEU A 55 0.28 20.41 -20.80
N SER A 56 1.39 21.03 -21.23
CA SER A 56 2.73 20.51 -20.88
C SER A 56 3.27 20.98 -19.52
N TYR A 57 3.23 22.28 -19.23
CA TYR A 57 3.78 22.82 -17.98
C TYR A 57 2.92 22.46 -16.76
N PHE A 58 1.59 22.53 -16.89
CA PHE A 58 0.68 22.11 -15.83
C PHE A 58 0.76 20.61 -15.56
N GLN A 59 0.89 19.77 -16.59
CA GLN A 59 1.11 18.33 -16.40
C GLN A 59 2.39 18.06 -15.63
N GLN A 60 3.50 18.74 -15.95
CA GLN A 60 4.76 18.51 -15.25
C GLN A 60 4.70 18.96 -13.79
N VAL A 61 4.07 20.11 -13.49
CA VAL A 61 3.88 20.59 -12.13
C VAL A 61 2.90 19.70 -11.34
N VAL A 62 1.81 19.24 -11.96
CA VAL A 62 0.85 18.33 -11.33
C VAL A 62 1.50 16.96 -11.10
N ALA A 63 2.21 16.41 -12.08
CA ALA A 63 2.94 15.15 -11.96
C ALA A 63 3.97 15.23 -10.82
N ASN A 64 4.81 16.27 -10.77
CA ASN A 64 5.76 16.45 -9.67
C ASN A 64 5.09 16.56 -8.30
N LYS A 65 3.93 17.22 -8.21
CA LYS A 65 3.16 17.31 -6.96
C LYS A 65 2.53 15.96 -6.57
N VAL A 66 2.05 15.20 -7.55
CA VAL A 66 1.52 13.84 -7.36
C VAL A 66 2.62 12.90 -6.91
N ASP A 67 3.79 12.94 -7.55
CA ASP A 67 4.94 12.12 -7.21
C ASP A 67 5.47 12.44 -5.80
N LEU A 68 5.53 13.72 -5.43
CA LEU A 68 5.92 14.12 -4.08
C LEU A 68 4.89 13.69 -3.03
N ALA A 69 3.60 13.86 -3.31
CA ALA A 69 2.54 13.40 -2.42
C ALA A 69 2.53 11.86 -2.29
N PHE A 70 2.84 11.15 -3.37
CA PHE A 70 3.03 9.71 -3.37
C PHE A 70 4.23 9.30 -2.50
N ALA A 71 5.38 9.96 -2.65
CA ALA A 71 6.57 9.68 -1.86
C ALA A 71 6.32 9.87 -0.34
N LEU A 72 5.70 10.99 0.04
CA LEU A 72 5.36 11.26 1.45
C LEU A 72 4.41 10.20 2.02
N ARG A 73 3.36 9.83 1.28
CA ARG A 73 2.42 8.81 1.73
C ARG A 73 3.02 7.41 1.75
N PHE A 74 3.93 7.10 0.82
CA PHE A 74 4.63 5.83 0.82
C PHE A 74 5.47 5.67 2.08
N GLU A 75 6.16 6.74 2.51
CA GLU A 75 6.89 6.77 3.77
C GLU A 75 5.96 6.49 4.97
N ASP A 76 4.80 7.16 5.05
CA ASP A 76 3.81 6.92 6.10
C ASP A 76 3.33 5.45 6.14
N ILE A 77 3.09 4.85 4.97
CA ILE A 77 2.66 3.45 4.85
C ILE A 77 3.75 2.50 5.34
N MET A 78 5.02 2.76 4.97
CA MET A 78 6.16 1.97 5.41
C MET A 78 6.38 2.07 6.92
N LEU A 79 6.28 3.27 7.49
CA LEU A 79 6.34 3.48 8.94
C LEU A 79 5.21 2.75 9.66
N SER A 80 4.00 2.78 9.12
CA SER A 80 2.85 2.07 9.69
C SER A 80 3.04 0.55 9.68
N ALA A 81 3.55 0.00 8.57
CA ALA A 81 3.85 -1.42 8.46
C ALA A 81 4.98 -1.84 9.41
N TYR A 82 6.00 -0.98 9.57
CA TYR A 82 7.09 -1.19 10.51
C TYR A 82 6.62 -1.15 11.96
N ALA A 83 5.81 -0.17 12.35
CA ALA A 83 5.22 -0.09 13.68
C ALA A 83 4.40 -1.34 14.00
N TRP A 84 3.58 -1.79 13.04
CA TRP A 84 2.82 -3.03 13.19
C TRP A 84 3.73 -4.26 13.38
N LEU A 85 4.86 -4.35 12.67
CA LEU A 85 5.84 -5.41 12.90
C LEU A 85 6.43 -5.36 14.32
N VAL A 86 6.83 -4.18 14.78
CA VAL A 86 7.39 -4.00 16.14
C VAL A 86 6.40 -4.47 17.20
N ASP A 87 5.12 -4.16 17.04
CA ASP A 87 4.09 -4.51 18.01
C ASP A 87 3.72 -6.01 18.01
N ASN A 88 3.95 -6.73 16.91
CA ASN A 88 3.43 -8.09 16.73
C ASN A 88 4.50 -9.18 16.61
N TYR A 89 5.73 -8.82 16.22
CA TYR A 89 6.79 -9.78 15.95
C TYR A 89 7.21 -10.54 17.22
N GLN A 90 7.34 -11.86 17.09
CA GLN A 90 7.98 -12.72 18.08
C GLN A 90 9.16 -13.45 17.44
N GLU A 91 10.14 -13.80 18.28
CA GLU A 91 11.33 -14.50 17.81
C GLU A 91 10.97 -15.79 17.06
N GLY A 92 11.51 -15.92 15.84
CA GLY A 92 11.27 -17.07 14.98
C GLY A 92 10.07 -16.96 14.05
N ASP A 93 9.32 -15.87 14.11
CA ASP A 93 8.27 -15.56 13.14
C ASP A 93 8.82 -15.32 11.73
N ARG A 94 8.00 -15.60 10.72
CA ARG A 94 8.33 -15.42 9.29
C ARG A 94 7.56 -14.22 8.73
N ILE A 95 8.27 -13.32 8.07
CA ILE A 95 7.68 -12.11 7.47
C ILE A 95 7.56 -12.32 5.96
N PHE A 96 6.37 -12.06 5.42
CA PHE A 96 6.06 -12.05 3.99
C PHE A 96 5.55 -10.66 3.62
N MET A 97 6.08 -10.06 2.54
CA MET A 97 5.69 -8.74 2.07
C MET A 97 5.27 -8.83 0.60
N LEU A 98 4.11 -8.24 0.27
CA LEU A 98 3.40 -8.31 -1.00
C LEU A 98 2.94 -6.92 -1.46
#